data_AF-A0A238KJP6-F1
#
_entry.id   AF-A0A238KJP6-F1
#
_cell.length_a   1.000
_cell.length_b   1.000
_cell.length_c   1.000
_cell.angle_alpha   90.00
_cell.angle_beta   90.00
_cell.angle_gamma   90.00
#
_symmetry.space_group_name_H-M   'P 1'
#
loop_
_entity.id
_entity.type
_entity.pdbx_description
1 polymer ?
#
loop_
_entity_poly.entity_id
_entity_poly.type
_entity_poly.pdbx_seq_one_letter_code
_entity_poly.pdbx_strand_id
1 'polypeptide(L)'
;MFTELVVPSVFLALASIVVPRRLERLVPETIGGLVFLTVLSCAAMLLISALGFSALYQVENPELTERLLRDGSTGFWHFLSLGAKAGLIWGPILALVVSTAPRRWTTNTW
;
A
#
# COMPACT_ATOMS: atom_id res chain seq x y z
N MET A 1 -1.22 4.14 23.96
CA MET A 1 -2.34 4.59 23.10
C MET A 1 -1.89 5.42 21.89
N PHE A 2 -1.35 6.64 22.04
CA PHE A 2 -1.00 7.44 20.84
C PHE A 2 0.14 6.83 20.01
N THR A 3 1.20 6.33 20.65
CA THR A 3 2.35 5.73 19.96
C THR A 3 1.99 4.49 19.15
N GLU A 4 1.07 3.66 19.64
CA GLU A 4 0.65 2.42 18.97
C GLU A 4 -0.14 2.66 17.69
N LEU A 5 -0.81 3.81 17.56
CA LEU A 5 -1.48 4.21 16.32
C LEU A 5 -0.59 5.05 15.41
N VAL A 6 0.22 5.94 16.00
CA VAL A 6 1.06 6.88 15.24
C VAL A 6 2.16 6.13 14.50
N VAL A 7 2.81 5.14 15.13
CA VAL A 7 3.92 4.41 14.50
C VAL A 7 3.47 3.66 13.23
N PRO A 8 2.41 2.82 13.25
CA PRO A 8 1.89 2.18 12.04
C PRO A 8 1.42 3.16 10.98
N SER A 9 0.75 4.24 11.40
CA SER A 9 0.23 5.26 10.47
C SER A 9 1.36 5.98 9.74
N VAL A 10 2.40 6.41 10.47
CA VAL A 10 3.58 7.03 9.88
C VAL A 10 4.32 6.05 8.96
N PHE A 11 4.42 4.78 9.35
CA PHE A 11 5.01 3.75 8.51
C PHE A 11 4.25 3.60 7.18
N LEU A 12 2.92 3.50 7.21
CA LEU A 12 2.09 3.40 6.00
C LEU A 12 2.15 4.67 5.14
N ALA A 13 2.19 5.84 5.77
CA ALA A 13 2.39 7.10 5.06
C ALA A 13 3.72 7.11 4.30
N LEU A 14 4.82 6.71 4.96
CA LEU A 14 6.13 6.61 4.32
C LEU A 14 6.15 5.54 3.21
N ALA A 15 5.51 4.39 3.43
CA ALA A 15 5.38 3.35 2.42
C ALA A 15 4.65 3.87 1.17
N SER A 16 3.59 4.67 1.33
CA SER A 16 2.85 5.26 0.22
C SER A 16 3.68 6.20 -0.67
N ILE A 17 4.82 6.68 -0.16
CA ILE A 17 5.78 7.50 -0.91
C ILE A 17 6.90 6.63 -1.50
N VAL A 18 7.50 5.77 -0.66
CA VAL A 18 8.68 5.00 -1.04
C VAL A 18 8.34 3.95 -2.10
N VAL A 19 7.20 3.27 -1.96
CA VAL A 19 6.76 2.19 -2.88
C VAL A 19 6.64 2.69 -4.32
N PRO A 20 5.79 3.68 -4.64
CA PRO A 20 5.67 4.17 -6.02
C PRO A 20 6.99 4.73 -6.56
N ARG A 21 7.80 5.44 -5.74
CA ARG A 21 9.12 5.96 -6.14
C ARG A 21 10.13 4.87 -6.52
N ARG A 22 10.02 3.68 -5.90
CA ARG A 22 10.87 2.54 -6.23
C ARG A 22 10.38 1.82 -7.48
N LEU A 23 9.07 1.67 -7.61
CA LEU A 23 8.44 1.03 -8.76
C LEU A 23 8.55 1.86 -10.04
N GLU A 24 8.52 3.20 -9.94
CA GLU A 24 8.68 4.14 -11.05
C GLU A 24 9.91 3.83 -11.91
N ARG A 25 11.02 3.40 -11.28
CA ARG A 25 12.27 3.07 -12.00
C ARG A 25 12.16 1.86 -12.92
N LEU A 26 11.15 1.02 -12.73
CA LEU A 26 10.92 -0.22 -13.48
C LEU A 26 9.89 -0.04 -14.59
N VAL A 27 9.16 1.08 -14.59
CA VAL A 27 8.01 1.30 -15.47
C VAL A 27 8.36 2.34 -16.53
N PRO A 28 8.04 2.11 -17.82
CA PRO A 28 8.28 3.10 -18.86
C PRO A 28 7.46 4.38 -18.62
N GLU A 29 8.01 5.53 -19.01
CA GLU A 29 7.35 6.85 -18.88
C GLU A 29 6.29 7.09 -19.97
N THR A 30 5.31 6.20 -20.11
CA THR A 30 4.15 6.33 -21.01
C THR A 30 2.86 6.48 -20.22
N ILE A 31 1.77 6.94 -20.86
CA ILE A 31 0.44 6.99 -20.21
C ILE A 31 0.03 5.61 -19.68
N GLY A 32 0.20 4.57 -20.50
CA GLY A 32 -0.04 3.18 -20.09
C GLY A 32 0.88 2.75 -18.94
N GLY A 33 2.14 3.19 -18.96
CA GLY A 33 3.08 3.01 -17.86
C GLY A 33 2.60 3.65 -16.55
N LEU A 34 2.09 4.88 -16.58
CA LEU A 34 1.55 5.54 -15.38
C LEU A 34 0.34 4.81 -14.80
N VAL A 35 -0.58 4.33 -15.65
CA VAL A 35 -1.70 3.50 -15.21
C VAL A 35 -1.18 2.21 -14.56
N PHE A 36 -0.23 1.53 -15.20
CA PHE A 36 0.39 0.32 -14.66
C PHE A 36 1.11 0.59 -13.32
N LEU A 37 1.87 1.68 -13.22
CA LEU A 37 2.54 2.10 -11.99
C LEU A 37 1.53 2.36 -10.86
N THR A 38 0.40 2.98 -11.16
CA THR A 38 -0.67 3.25 -10.19
C THR A 38 -1.24 1.93 -9.67
N VAL A 39 -1.64 1.02 -10.57
CA VAL A 39 -2.21 -0.29 -10.20
C VAL A 39 -1.20 -1.11 -9.39
N LEU A 40 0.05 -1.16 -9.83
CA LEU A 40 1.10 -1.90 -9.15
C LEU A 40 1.40 -1.33 -7.76
N SER A 41 1.43 0.00 -7.63
CA SER A 41 1.65 0.68 -6.34
C SER A 41 0.47 0.45 -5.40
N CYS A 42 -0.77 0.48 -5.89
CA CYS A 42 -1.96 0.15 -5.11
C CYS A 42 -1.93 -1.31 -4.62
N ALA A 43 -1.59 -2.26 -5.50
CA ALA A 43 -1.47 -3.67 -5.14
C ALA A 43 -0.37 -3.88 -4.08
N ALA A 44 0.79 -3.25 -4.26
CA ALA A 44 1.89 -3.32 -3.30
C ALA A 44 1.49 -2.72 -1.94
N MET A 45 0.84 -1.55 -1.93
CA MET A 45 0.36 -0.92 -0.69
C MET A 45 -0.70 -1.76 0.02
N LEU A 46 -1.59 -2.40 -0.73
CA LEU A 46 -2.60 -3.29 -0.19
C LEU A 46 -1.92 -4.46 0.52
N LEU A 47 -0.95 -5.12 -0.11
CA LEU A 47 -0.21 -6.23 0.47
C LEU A 47 0.61 -5.79 1.69
N ILE A 48 1.34 -4.68 1.61
CA ILE A 48 2.12 -4.14 2.74
C ILE A 48 1.21 -3.82 3.92
N SER A 49 0.04 -3.22 3.67
CA SER A 49 -0.92 -2.90 4.72
C SER A 49 -1.52 -4.16 5.32
N ALA A 50 -1.95 -5.12 4.50
CA ALA A 50 -2.52 -6.38 4.97
C ALA A 50 -1.51 -7.17 5.84
N LEU A 51 -0.25 -7.24 5.41
CA LEU A 51 0.83 -7.89 6.18
C LEU A 51 1.20 -7.09 7.43
N GLY A 52 1.25 -5.76 7.34
CA GLY A 52 1.54 -4.90 8.49
C GLY A 52 0.47 -5.04 9.59
N PHE A 53 -0.80 -5.04 9.21
CA PHE A 53 -1.88 -5.25 10.16
C PHE A 53 -1.95 -6.66 10.70
N SER A 54 -1.65 -7.68 9.89
CA SER A 54 -1.60 -9.05 10.40
C SER A 54 -0.50 -9.23 11.44
N ALA A 55 0.68 -8.62 11.23
CA ALA A 55 1.75 -8.61 12.21
C ALA A 55 1.37 -7.85 13.49
N LEU A 56 0.75 -6.67 13.36
CA LEU A 56 0.28 -5.90 14.53
C LEU A 56 -0.77 -6.68 15.34
N TYR A 57 -1.69 -7.35 14.66
CA TYR A 57 -2.70 -8.20 15.31
C TYR A 57 -2.09 -9.36 16.09
N GLN A 58 -0.99 -9.96 15.62
CA GLN A 58 -0.29 -11.01 16.36
C GLN A 58 0.33 -10.48 17.67
N VAL A 59 0.83 -9.24 17.65
CA VAL A 59 1.45 -8.60 18.83
C VAL A 59 0.38 -8.17 19.84
N GLU A 60 -0.72 -7.57 19.39
CA GLU A 60 -1.76 -7.05 20.28
C GLU A 60 -2.75 -8.13 20.74
N ASN A 61 -3.12 -9.07 19.87
CA ASN A 61 -4.17 -10.06 20.12
C ASN A 61 -3.87 -11.42 19.44
N PRO A 62 -2.93 -12.21 19.99
CA PRO A 62 -2.50 -13.47 19.38
C PRO A 62 -3.64 -14.51 19.26
N GLU A 63 -4.53 -14.61 20.26
CA GLU A 63 -5.64 -15.57 20.24
C GLU A 63 -6.68 -15.26 19.14
N LEU A 64 -6.96 -13.98 18.89
CA LEU A 64 -7.86 -13.58 17.82
C LEU A 64 -7.24 -13.87 16.46
N THR A 65 -5.93 -13.60 16.32
CA THR A 65 -5.20 -13.86 15.07
C THR A 65 -5.17 -15.35 14.75
N GLU A 66 -4.94 -16.20 15.74
CA GLU A 66 -4.96 -17.65 15.56
C GLU A 66 -6.33 -18.14 15.09
N ARG A 67 -7.42 -17.61 15.66
CA ARG A 67 -8.80 -17.93 15.21
C ARG A 67 -9.07 -17.46 13.78
N LEU A 68 -8.71 -16.21 13.45
CA LEU A 68 -8.86 -15.63 12.12
C LEU A 68 -8.07 -16.41 11.06
N LEU A 69 -6.84 -16.84 11.38
CA LEU A 69 -6.00 -17.63 10.49
C LEU A 69 -6.45 -19.09 10.39
N ARG A 70 -7.06 -19.66 11.44
CA ARG A 70 -7.62 -21.03 11.43
C ARG A 70 -8.78 -21.20 10.46
N ASP A 71 -9.66 -20.19 10.37
CA ASP A 71 -10.76 -20.21 9.39
C ASP A 71 -10.26 -19.91 7.95
N GLY A 72 -8.97 -19.59 7.80
CA GLY A 72 -8.21 -19.52 6.54
C GLY A 72 -8.68 -18.44 5.59
N SER A 73 -9.80 -18.69 4.92
CA SER A 73 -10.38 -17.81 3.90
C SER A 73 -10.91 -16.50 4.48
N THR A 74 -11.63 -16.54 5.60
CA THR A 74 -12.19 -15.36 6.27
C THR A 74 -11.09 -14.45 6.83
N GLY A 75 -10.03 -15.00 7.41
CA GLY A 75 -8.87 -14.24 7.88
C GLY A 75 -8.16 -13.50 6.75
N PHE A 76 -7.92 -14.19 5.63
CA PHE A 76 -7.31 -13.57 4.45
C PHE A 76 -8.14 -12.38 3.93
N TRP A 77 -9.45 -12.57 3.72
CA TRP A 77 -10.33 -11.50 3.25
C TRP A 77 -10.44 -10.34 4.24
N HIS A 78 -10.38 -10.62 5.55
CA HIS A 78 -10.37 -9.59 6.58
C HIS A 78 -9.16 -8.67 6.44
N PHE A 79 -7.95 -9.22 6.41
CA PHE A 79 -6.71 -8.42 6.28
C PHE A 79 -6.61 -7.74 4.92
N LEU A 80 -7.12 -8.36 3.85
CA LEU A 80 -7.21 -7.75 2.53
C LEU A 80 -8.13 -6.53 2.54
N SER A 81 -9.31 -6.64 3.18
CA SER A 81 -10.25 -5.52 3.37
C SER A 81 -9.64 -4.40 4.20
N LEU A 82 -8.90 -4.75 5.26
CA LEU A 82 -8.21 -3.79 6.11
C LEU A 82 -7.12 -3.04 5.31
N GLY A 83 -6.35 -3.76 4.50
CA GLY A 83 -5.37 -3.19 3.59
C GLY A 83 -5.99 -2.25 2.55
N ALA A 84 -7.16 -2.62 1.99
CA ALA A 84 -7.91 -1.76 1.07
C ALA A 84 -8.40 -0.46 1.75
N LYS A 85 -8.90 -0.53 2.99
CA LYS A 85 -9.30 0.66 3.77
C LYS A 85 -8.11 1.58 4.05
N ALA A 86 -6.95 1.02 4.41
CA ALA A 86 -5.73 1.82 4.56
C ALA A 86 -5.27 2.42 3.23
N GLY A 87 -5.41 1.68 2.13
CA GLY A 87 -5.18 2.18 0.78
C GLY A 87 -6.06 3.38 0.42
N LEU A 88 -7.31 3.45 0.90
CA LEU A 88 -8.17 4.63 0.71
C LEU A 88 -7.67 5.85 1.50
N ILE A 89 -7.17 5.65 2.72
CA ILE A 89 -6.63 6.72 3.55
C ILE A 89 -5.36 7.32 2.92
N TRP A 90 -4.46 6.46 2.45
CA TRP A 90 -3.16 6.86 1.89
C TRP A 90 -3.16 7.03 0.37
N GLY A 91 -4.27 6.69 -0.28
CA GLY A 91 -4.48 6.78 -1.73
C GLY A 91 -4.19 8.17 -2.31
N PRO A 92 -4.62 9.28 -1.67
CA PRO A 92 -4.27 10.62 -2.13
C PRO A 92 -2.76 10.88 -2.17
N ILE A 93 -2.00 10.40 -1.18
CA ILE A 93 -0.53 10.55 -1.17
C ILE A 93 0.08 9.75 -2.30
N LEU A 94 -0.36 8.49 -2.47
CA LEU A 94 0.11 7.63 -3.57
C LEU A 94 -0.18 8.28 -4.93
N ALA A 95 -1.39 8.80 -5.14
CA ALA A 95 -1.78 9.48 -6.37
C ALA A 95 -0.92 10.73 -6.64
N LEU A 96 -0.65 11.54 -5.62
CA LEU A 96 0.26 12.69 -5.73
C LEU A 96 1.69 12.26 -6.06
N VAL A 97 2.16 11.14 -5.53
CA VAL A 97 3.52 10.66 -5.82
C VAL A 97 3.60 10.14 -7.25
N VAL A 98 2.62 9.36 -7.70
CA VAL A 98 2.57 8.82 -9.07
C VAL A 98 2.39 9.94 -10.11
N SER A 99 1.63 10.99 -9.82
CA SER A 99 1.47 12.12 -10.74
C SER A 99 2.77 12.90 -10.96
N THR A 100 3.73 12.79 -10.03
CA THR A 100 5.08 13.40 -10.15
C THR A 100 6.13 12.45 -10.75
N ALA A 101 5.75 11.23 -11.13
CA ALA A 101 6.63 10.25 -11.77
C ALA A 101 7.16 10.65 -13.16
N PRO A 102 6.37 11.28 -14.07
CA PRO A 102 6.88 11.63 -15.39
C PRO A 102 7.86 12.81 -15.28
N ARG A 103 9.16 12.51 -15.23
CA ARG A 103 10.24 13.51 -15.08
C ARG A 103 10.92 13.85 -16.40
N ARG A 104 10.87 12.96 -17.39
CA ARG A 104 11.60 13.10 -18.67
C ARG A 104 10.66 13.29 -19.85
N TRP A 105 9.41 13.71 -19.63
CA TRP A 105 8.49 14.15 -20.67
C TRP A 105 8.96 15.47 -21.28
N THR A 106 10.11 15.45 -21.96
CA THR A 106 10.68 16.57 -22.73
C THR A 106 10.22 16.54 -24.17
N THR A 107 9.72 15.40 -24.64
CA THR A 107 9.29 15.18 -26.03
C THR A 107 7.90 14.54 -26.00
N ASN A 108 6.91 15.24 -26.57
CA ASN A 108 5.54 14.75 -26.69
C ASN A 108 5.50 13.49 -27.57
N THR A 109 5.53 12.31 -26.97
CA THR A 109 5.11 11.08 -27.64
C THR A 109 3.68 10.79 -27.20
N TRP A 110 2.73 11.34 -27.97
CA TRP A 110 1.32 11.00 -27.89
C TRP A 110 1.08 9.59 -28.44
#